data_AF-I7J4U6-F1
#
_entry.id   AF-I7J4U6-F1
#
_cell.length_a   1.000
_cell.length_b   1.000
_cell.length_c   1.000
_cell.angle_alpha   90.00
_cell.angle_beta   90.00
_cell.angle_gamma   90.00
#
_symmetry.space_group_name_H-M   'P 1'
#
loop_
_entity.id
_entity.type
_entity.pdbx_description
1 polymer ?
#
loop_
_entity_poly.entity_id
_entity_poly.type
_entity_poly.pdbx_seq_one_letter_code
_entity_poly.pdbx_strand_id
1 'polypeptide(L)'
;MGEYINYFAIPETLFECQYYESLTTFEKLFCIELLNQFNQTEEFYKSDFEFAAKFGVSTKTIQTARNKLKDFGLLEFRAGGITKRKKYLATGYNYFGFHDDIKKINNGELEKRYSKIDRFTFEALIYYAAVKKITLEEVLTYIALFYIYDMQEGTDSFRVTKSKLSELTGLNTTTIVKCIEGLYKKILFNDNTAHLFEFKLGYHVIDIMKFSYWASPERGNNLWLYETMKMRIEKEKEKLINEKKAKNYKGLVRRFYEMAGKRIQTNVIEEGALKLAEIEGYFVNQEEIIKAMEWYLNNYCSSEKRTINKFVEYVKANY
;
A
#
# COMPACT_ATOMS: atom_id res chain seq x y z
N MET A 1 -28.73 -5.53 0.09
CA MET A 1 -27.40 -5.11 -0.41
C MET A 1 -27.11 -3.79 0.28
N GLY A 2 -26.10 -3.73 1.16
CA GLY A 2 -25.74 -2.47 1.81
C GLY A 2 -25.24 -1.47 0.76
N GLU A 3 -25.67 -0.22 0.85
CA GLU A 3 -25.12 0.86 0.02
C GLU A 3 -23.60 0.89 0.21
N TYR A 4 -22.87 0.69 -0.88
CA TYR A 4 -21.41 0.77 -0.86
C TYR A 4 -21.04 2.24 -0.70
N ILE A 5 -20.60 2.64 0.49
CA ILE A 5 -20.12 4.01 0.71
C ILE A 5 -18.83 4.18 -0.10
N ASN A 6 -18.91 4.93 -1.20
CA ASN A 6 -17.79 5.16 -2.13
C ASN A 6 -16.78 6.21 -1.66
N TYR A 7 -16.99 6.78 -0.47
CA TYR A 7 -16.08 7.71 0.17
C TYR A 7 -15.53 7.14 1.48
N PHE A 8 -14.58 7.85 2.07
CA PHE A 8 -14.25 7.72 3.49
C PHE A 8 -14.06 9.10 4.10
N ALA A 9 -14.35 9.21 5.39
CA ALA A 9 -14.24 10.47 6.11
C ALA A 9 -12.80 10.70 6.62
N ILE A 10 -12.29 11.92 6.47
CA ILE A 10 -11.05 12.41 7.08
C ILE A 10 -11.46 13.41 8.17
N PRO A 11 -11.35 13.05 9.46
CA PRO A 11 -11.76 13.93 10.54
C PRO A 11 -10.78 15.09 10.69
N GLU A 12 -11.28 16.26 11.08
CA GLU A 12 -10.47 17.44 11.40
C GLU A 12 -9.42 17.16 12.49
N THR A 13 -9.76 16.28 13.45
CA THR A 13 -8.86 15.83 14.52
C THR A 13 -7.57 15.18 14.01
N LEU A 14 -7.58 14.60 12.80
CA LEU A 14 -6.39 14.03 12.18
C LEU A 14 -5.33 15.09 11.90
N PHE A 15 -5.74 16.28 11.45
CA PHE A 15 -4.82 17.37 11.13
C PHE A 15 -4.40 18.20 12.36
N GLU A 16 -5.21 18.18 13.43
CA GLU A 16 -4.88 18.82 14.72
C GLU A 16 -3.99 17.93 15.61
N CYS A 17 -3.83 16.66 15.26
CA CYS A 17 -3.09 15.71 16.07
C CYS A 17 -1.57 15.87 15.94
N GLN A 18 -0.91 16.26 17.04
CA GLN A 18 0.55 16.37 17.12
C GLN A 18 1.30 15.10 16.68
N TYR A 19 0.72 13.92 16.93
CA TYR A 19 1.32 12.66 16.52
C TYR A 19 1.32 12.52 15.00
N TYR A 20 0.21 12.91 14.36
CA TYR A 20 0.10 12.92 12.90
C TYR A 20 1.10 13.90 12.29
N GLU A 21 1.26 15.09 12.88
CA GLU A 21 2.24 16.09 12.43
C GLU A 21 3.67 15.50 12.33
N SER A 22 4.06 14.70 13.34
CA SER A 22 5.39 14.04 13.43
C SER A 22 5.63 12.87 12.46
N LEU A 23 4.61 12.48 11.70
CA LEU A 23 4.70 11.39 10.73
C LEU A 23 5.37 11.83 9.44
N THR A 24 6.13 10.93 8.83
CA THR A 24 6.63 11.11 7.46
C THR A 24 5.47 11.11 6.46
N THR A 25 5.68 11.64 5.25
CA THR A 25 4.66 11.62 4.16
C THR A 25 4.04 10.24 3.96
N PHE A 26 4.88 9.21 3.92
CA PHE A 26 4.40 7.82 3.77
C PHE A 26 3.54 7.39 4.96
N GLU A 27 3.97 7.64 6.19
CA GLU A 27 3.23 7.28 7.40
C GLU A 27 1.88 8.00 7.48
N LYS A 28 1.82 9.28 7.07
CA LYS A 28 0.59 10.06 6.94
C LYS A 28 -0.40 9.43 5.95
N LEU A 29 0.08 9.03 4.78
CA LEU A 29 -0.76 8.34 3.79
C LEU A 29 -1.16 6.94 4.23
N PHE A 30 -0.32 6.26 5.01
CA PHE A 30 -0.66 4.98 5.64
C PHE A 30 -1.80 5.16 6.66
N CYS A 31 -1.79 6.22 7.49
CA CYS A 31 -2.92 6.57 8.36
C CYS A 31 -4.22 6.79 7.58
N ILE A 32 -4.14 7.52 6.46
CA ILE A 32 -5.31 7.79 5.61
C ILE A 32 -5.83 6.49 4.97
N GLU A 33 -4.94 5.58 4.56
CA GLU A 33 -5.37 4.25 4.10
C GLU A 33 -5.99 3.41 5.22
N LEU A 34 -5.52 3.52 6.47
CA LEU A 34 -6.18 2.86 7.60
C LEU A 34 -7.61 3.40 7.78
N LEU A 35 -7.82 4.73 7.73
CA LEU A 35 -9.18 5.32 7.72
C LEU A 35 -10.04 4.74 6.61
N ASN A 36 -9.49 4.69 5.40
CA ASN A 36 -10.15 4.15 4.24
C ASN A 36 -10.62 2.70 4.49
N GLN A 37 -9.76 1.83 5.04
CA GLN A 37 -10.13 0.44 5.37
C GLN A 37 -11.15 0.35 6.50
N PHE A 38 -10.93 1.04 7.63
CA PHE A 38 -11.84 1.00 8.78
C PHE A 38 -13.24 1.55 8.47
N ASN A 39 -13.33 2.50 7.53
CA ASN A 39 -14.63 3.03 7.09
C ASN A 39 -15.49 1.98 6.35
N GLN A 40 -14.89 0.89 5.82
CA GLN A 40 -15.64 -0.23 5.23
C GLN A 40 -16.04 -1.28 6.26
N THR A 41 -15.18 -1.53 7.24
CA THR A 41 -15.37 -2.58 8.24
C THR A 41 -14.75 -2.15 9.57
N GLU A 42 -15.42 -2.44 10.68
CA GLU A 42 -14.92 -2.06 12.01
C GLU A 42 -13.58 -2.70 12.37
N GLU A 43 -13.31 -3.89 11.83
CA GLU A 43 -12.03 -4.59 11.91
C GLU A 43 -11.69 -5.14 10.53
N PHE A 44 -10.41 -5.32 10.22
CA PHE A 44 -10.00 -5.95 8.96
C PHE A 44 -8.66 -6.69 9.05
N TYR A 45 -8.45 -7.59 8.08
CA TYR A 45 -7.23 -8.37 7.95
C TYR A 45 -6.52 -7.98 6.66
N LYS A 46 -5.26 -7.57 6.77
CA LYS A 46 -4.45 -7.21 5.60
C LYS A 46 -2.99 -7.50 5.85
N SER A 47 -2.33 -8.10 4.86
CA SER A 47 -0.91 -8.45 4.99
C SER A 47 -0.03 -7.22 4.81
N ASP A 48 1.14 -7.21 5.46
CA ASP A 48 2.16 -6.16 5.29
C ASP A 48 2.59 -6.07 3.82
N PHE A 49 2.53 -7.20 3.11
CA PHE A 49 2.85 -7.29 1.70
C PHE A 49 1.87 -6.48 0.84
N GLU A 50 0.57 -6.55 1.11
CA GLU A 50 -0.44 -5.83 0.32
C GLU A 50 -0.30 -4.33 0.46
N PHE A 51 -0.05 -3.84 1.68
CA PHE A 51 0.28 -2.43 1.89
C PHE A 51 1.57 -2.05 1.18
N ALA A 52 2.62 -2.85 1.33
CA ALA A 52 3.91 -2.60 0.68
C ALA A 52 3.76 -2.50 -0.85
N ALA A 53 2.97 -3.38 -1.46
CA ALA A 53 2.68 -3.34 -2.89
C ALA A 53 1.86 -2.10 -3.28
N LYS A 54 0.81 -1.76 -2.50
CA LYS A 54 -0.03 -0.58 -2.75
C LYS A 54 0.77 0.73 -2.75
N PHE A 55 1.70 0.89 -1.80
CA PHE A 55 2.50 2.10 -1.66
C PHE A 55 3.85 2.06 -2.40
N GLY A 56 4.23 0.93 -3.00
CA GLY A 56 5.55 0.77 -3.63
C GLY A 56 6.73 0.82 -2.63
N VAL A 57 6.53 0.34 -1.41
CA VAL A 57 7.53 0.37 -0.31
C VAL A 57 7.90 -1.04 0.16
N SER A 58 8.82 -1.14 1.14
CA SER A 58 9.18 -2.42 1.75
C SER A 58 8.18 -2.82 2.85
N THR A 59 8.04 -4.12 3.12
CA THR A 59 7.22 -4.61 4.26
C THR A 59 7.75 -4.12 5.60
N LYS A 60 9.08 -3.96 5.73
CA LYS A 60 9.71 -3.36 6.91
C LYS A 60 9.25 -1.92 7.14
N THR A 61 9.05 -1.16 6.06
CA THR A 61 8.52 0.22 6.12
C THR A 61 7.09 0.21 6.68
N ILE A 62 6.24 -0.72 6.22
CA ILE A 62 4.88 -0.91 6.77
C ILE A 62 4.92 -1.25 8.27
N GLN A 63 5.78 -2.21 8.65
CA GLN A 63 5.94 -2.62 10.05
C GLN A 63 6.38 -1.47 10.95
N THR A 64 7.33 -0.66 10.47
CA THR A 64 7.84 0.51 11.20
C THR A 64 6.75 1.54 11.41
N ALA A 65 6.03 1.91 10.34
CA ALA A 65 4.90 2.84 10.43
C ALA A 65 3.80 2.34 11.36
N ARG A 66 3.42 1.05 11.22
CA ARG A 66 2.40 0.43 12.07
C ARG A 66 2.79 0.42 13.55
N ASN A 67 4.02 0.05 13.87
CA ASN A 67 4.51 0.05 15.26
C ASN A 67 4.51 1.47 15.82
N LYS A 68 4.96 2.47 15.04
CA LYS A 68 4.92 3.88 15.45
C LYS A 68 3.51 4.36 15.80
N LEU A 69 2.51 4.00 14.98
CA LEU A 69 1.10 4.33 15.28
C LEU A 69 0.56 3.63 16.52
N LYS A 70 1.00 2.39 16.76
CA LYS A 70 0.67 1.66 18.00
C LYS A 70 1.31 2.33 19.22
N ASP A 71 2.56 2.77 19.11
CA ASP A 71 3.28 3.43 20.20
C ASP A 71 2.64 4.78 20.55
N PHE A 72 2.01 5.46 19.58
CA PHE A 72 1.17 6.64 19.81
C PHE A 72 -0.22 6.34 20.38
N GLY A 73 -0.58 5.06 20.57
CA GLY A 73 -1.91 4.65 21.02
C GLY A 73 -3.01 4.88 19.96
N LEU A 74 -2.63 5.16 18.71
CA LEU A 74 -3.59 5.43 17.63
C LEU A 74 -4.08 4.17 16.94
N LEU A 75 -3.36 3.04 17.08
CA LEU A 75 -3.67 1.81 16.37
C LEU A 75 -3.48 0.58 17.26
N GLU A 76 -4.50 -0.29 17.28
CA GLU A 76 -4.36 -1.64 17.83
C GLU A 76 -4.37 -2.68 16.71
N PHE A 77 -3.40 -3.58 16.76
CA PHE A 77 -3.27 -4.64 15.76
C PHE A 77 -2.70 -5.92 16.37
N ARG A 78 -3.06 -7.04 15.74
CA ARG A 78 -2.47 -8.36 15.99
C ARG A 78 -1.62 -8.76 14.79
N ALA A 79 -0.30 -8.74 14.98
CA ALA A 79 0.65 -9.12 13.94
C ALA A 79 0.32 -10.52 13.40
N GLY A 80 0.27 -10.66 12.07
CA GLY A 80 0.29 -11.96 11.41
C GLY A 80 1.63 -12.64 11.66
N GLY A 81 1.61 -13.96 11.85
CA GLY A 81 2.80 -14.77 12.06
C GLY A 81 2.56 -16.24 11.73
N ILE A 82 3.60 -16.89 11.23
CA ILE A 82 3.67 -18.35 11.15
C ILE A 82 4.23 -18.83 12.49
N THR A 83 3.35 -19.33 13.37
CA THR A 83 3.78 -20.05 14.57
C THR A 83 3.46 -21.53 14.42
N LYS A 84 4.16 -22.41 15.16
CA LYS A 84 3.94 -23.87 15.16
C LYS A 84 2.48 -24.30 15.39
N ARG A 85 1.63 -23.41 15.93
CA ARG A 85 0.21 -23.70 16.25
C ARG A 85 -0.81 -22.84 15.49
N LYS A 86 -0.41 -21.72 14.85
CA LYS A 86 -1.33 -20.83 14.12
C LYS A 86 -0.62 -20.18 12.94
N LYS A 87 -1.20 -20.34 11.74
CA LYS A 87 -0.82 -19.65 10.50
C LYS A 87 -1.73 -18.44 10.30
N TYR A 88 -1.50 -17.34 11.03
CA TYR A 88 -2.16 -16.08 10.67
C TYR A 88 -1.27 -15.37 9.63
N LEU A 89 -1.52 -15.58 8.34
CA LEU A 89 -0.75 -14.94 7.27
C LEU A 89 -1.02 -13.43 7.17
N ALA A 90 -2.17 -12.97 7.65
CA ALA A 90 -2.58 -11.57 7.62
C ALA A 90 -2.47 -10.93 9.02
N THR A 91 -2.13 -9.64 9.05
CA THR A 91 -2.18 -8.81 10.26
C THR A 91 -3.64 -8.38 10.47
N GLY A 92 -4.18 -8.60 11.67
CA GLY A 92 -5.51 -8.11 12.05
C GLY A 92 -5.41 -6.70 12.64
N TYR A 93 -6.26 -5.80 12.18
CA TYR A 93 -6.39 -4.42 12.63
C TYR A 93 -7.73 -4.27 13.33
N ASN A 94 -7.70 -3.94 14.62
CA ASN A 94 -8.89 -4.04 15.49
C ASN A 94 -9.39 -2.66 15.93
N TYR A 95 -8.51 -1.66 15.98
CA TYR A 95 -8.87 -0.31 16.41
C TYR A 95 -7.99 0.73 15.73
N PHE A 96 -8.59 1.87 15.40
CA PHE A 96 -7.88 3.05 14.94
C PHE A 96 -8.55 4.33 15.45
N GLY A 97 -7.80 5.16 16.20
CA GLY A 97 -8.35 6.30 16.95
C GLY A 97 -9.11 7.30 16.08
N PHE A 98 -8.59 7.66 14.92
CA PHE A 98 -9.27 8.60 14.03
C PHE A 98 -10.57 8.03 13.42
N HIS A 99 -10.72 6.70 13.34
CA HIS A 99 -12.00 6.10 12.94
C HIS A 99 -13.04 6.21 14.06
N ASP A 100 -12.60 6.04 15.30
CA ASP A 100 -13.45 6.26 16.49
C ASP A 100 -13.91 7.72 16.60
N ASP A 101 -13.04 8.69 16.26
CA ASP A 101 -13.42 10.10 16.18
C ASP A 101 -14.57 10.32 15.18
N ILE A 102 -14.55 9.67 14.01
CA ILE A 102 -15.66 9.76 13.04
C ILE A 102 -16.97 9.25 13.63
N LYS A 103 -16.93 8.14 14.40
CA LYS A 103 -18.12 7.62 15.10
C LYS A 103 -18.66 8.64 16.11
N LYS A 104 -17.78 9.23 16.91
CA LYS A 104 -18.15 10.27 17.89
C LYS A 104 -18.73 11.52 17.22
N ILE A 105 -18.16 11.97 16.10
CA ILE A 105 -18.70 13.09 15.32
C ILE A 105 -20.13 12.77 14.86
N ASN A 106 -20.35 11.59 14.27
CA ASN A 106 -21.67 11.20 13.77
C ASN A 106 -22.72 11.05 14.89
N ASN A 107 -22.30 10.68 16.10
CA ASN A 107 -23.17 10.59 17.28
C ASN A 107 -23.41 11.94 17.98
N GLY A 108 -22.77 13.03 17.53
CA GLY A 108 -22.81 14.32 18.21
C GLY A 108 -22.01 14.36 19.52
N GLU A 109 -21.15 13.37 19.77
CA GLU A 109 -20.27 13.31 20.94
C GLU A 109 -18.99 14.15 20.74
N LEU A 110 -18.68 14.50 19.49
CA LEU A 110 -17.53 15.34 19.13
C LEU A 110 -17.96 16.44 18.16
N GLU A 111 -17.88 17.69 18.59
CA GLU A 111 -18.18 18.89 17.78
C GLU A 111 -17.03 19.21 16.80
N LYS A 112 -16.72 18.28 15.89
CA LYS A 112 -15.71 18.42 14.86
C LYS A 112 -16.27 18.07 13.49
N ARG A 113 -15.64 18.57 12.43
CA ARG A 113 -16.03 18.26 11.05
C ARG A 113 -15.17 17.14 10.47
N TYR A 114 -15.63 16.56 9.38
CA TYR A 114 -14.82 15.67 8.56
C TYR A 114 -15.04 16.00 7.08
N SER A 115 -14.01 15.75 6.28
CA SER A 115 -14.12 15.85 4.82
C SER A 115 -14.39 14.48 4.21
N LYS A 116 -15.18 14.43 3.13
CA LYS A 116 -15.51 13.18 2.42
C LYS A 116 -14.67 13.05 1.16
N ILE A 117 -13.66 12.20 1.19
CA ILE A 117 -12.85 11.91 0.00
C ILE A 117 -13.34 10.62 -0.67
N ASP A 118 -13.49 10.66 -1.99
CA ASP A 118 -13.81 9.50 -2.79
C ASP A 118 -12.69 8.45 -2.67
N ARG A 119 -13.08 7.23 -2.30
CA ARG A 119 -12.17 6.09 -2.12
C ARG A 119 -11.36 5.83 -3.37
N PHE A 120 -12.03 5.80 -4.52
CA PHE A 120 -11.37 5.54 -5.78
C PHE A 120 -10.36 6.63 -6.14
N THR A 121 -10.66 7.90 -5.86
CA THR A 121 -9.70 9.00 -6.04
C THR A 121 -8.42 8.75 -5.26
N PHE A 122 -8.56 8.42 -3.97
CA PHE A 122 -7.41 8.13 -3.12
C PHE A 122 -6.62 6.93 -3.63
N GLU A 123 -7.29 5.83 -3.95
CA GLU A 123 -6.62 4.63 -4.48
C GLU A 123 -5.91 4.91 -5.80
N ALA A 124 -6.50 5.76 -6.64
CA ALA A 124 -5.91 6.13 -7.91
C ALA A 124 -4.63 6.94 -7.77
N LEU A 125 -4.64 7.94 -6.88
CA LEU A 125 -3.46 8.75 -6.59
C LEU A 125 -2.33 7.89 -6.00
N ILE A 126 -2.65 6.99 -5.06
CA ILE A 126 -1.67 6.06 -4.50
C ILE A 126 -1.08 5.14 -5.58
N TYR A 127 -1.90 4.63 -6.50
CA TYR A 127 -1.40 3.84 -7.62
C TYR A 127 -0.44 4.65 -8.52
N TYR A 128 -0.82 5.87 -8.89
CA TYR A 128 0.03 6.75 -9.71
C TYR A 128 1.37 7.04 -9.01
N ALA A 129 1.37 7.15 -7.68
CA ALA A 129 2.59 7.27 -6.90
C ALA A 129 3.44 5.98 -6.93
N ALA A 130 2.82 4.80 -6.79
CA ALA A 130 3.51 3.52 -6.83
C ALA A 130 4.20 3.26 -8.19
N VAL A 131 3.57 3.66 -9.30
CA VAL A 131 4.16 3.59 -10.65
C VAL A 131 5.02 4.81 -11.01
N LYS A 132 5.34 5.67 -10.03
CA LYS A 132 6.23 6.84 -10.15
C LYS A 132 5.75 7.89 -11.18
N LYS A 133 4.45 7.97 -11.46
CA LYS A 133 3.87 9.06 -12.26
C LYS A 133 3.76 10.34 -11.45
N ILE A 134 3.37 10.21 -10.19
CA ILE A 134 3.42 11.27 -9.18
C ILE A 134 4.22 10.78 -7.97
N THR A 135 4.42 11.64 -6.98
CA THR A 135 5.11 11.39 -5.72
C THR A 135 4.10 11.26 -4.59
N LEU A 136 4.50 10.65 -3.47
CA LEU A 136 3.63 10.57 -2.30
C LEU A 136 3.34 11.96 -1.71
N GLU A 137 4.28 12.89 -1.82
CA GLU A 137 4.12 14.29 -1.42
C GLU A 137 3.04 14.99 -2.26
N GLU A 138 3.01 14.73 -3.57
CA GLU A 138 1.93 15.19 -4.46
C GLU A 138 0.58 14.60 -4.04
N VAL A 139 0.50 13.31 -3.68
CA VAL A 139 -0.74 12.70 -3.17
C VAL A 139 -1.21 13.38 -1.88
N LEU A 140 -0.31 13.55 -0.90
CA LEU A 140 -0.65 14.19 0.37
C LEU A 140 -1.07 15.64 0.18
N THR A 141 -0.41 16.36 -0.73
CA THR A 141 -0.77 17.74 -1.10
C THR A 141 -2.17 17.81 -1.71
N TYR A 142 -2.52 16.87 -2.60
CA TYR A 142 -3.89 16.80 -3.14
C TYR A 142 -4.93 16.59 -2.04
N ILE A 143 -4.69 15.66 -1.11
CA ILE A 143 -5.62 15.38 -0.02
C ILE A 143 -5.82 16.61 0.87
N ALA A 144 -4.74 17.34 1.17
CA ALA A 144 -4.83 18.58 1.94
C ALA A 144 -5.61 19.68 1.20
N LEU A 145 -5.39 19.84 -0.12
CA LEU A 145 -6.16 20.76 -0.95
C LEU A 145 -7.64 20.40 -0.99
N PHE A 146 -7.95 19.12 -1.18
CA PHE A 146 -9.31 18.61 -1.19
C PHE A 146 -10.01 18.86 0.16
N TYR A 147 -9.33 18.57 1.27
CA TYR A 147 -9.83 18.85 2.61
C TYR A 147 -10.18 20.33 2.80
N ILE A 148 -9.30 21.25 2.38
CA ILE A 148 -9.57 22.70 2.46
C ILE A 148 -10.75 23.10 1.59
N TYR A 149 -10.81 22.59 0.35
CA TYR A 149 -11.91 22.86 -0.58
C TYR A 149 -13.26 22.44 0.01
N ASP A 150 -13.33 21.24 0.60
CA ASP A 150 -14.55 20.71 1.21
C ASP A 150 -14.96 21.50 2.48
N MET A 151 -13.98 21.89 3.30
CA MET A 151 -14.22 22.74 4.48
C MET A 151 -14.67 24.16 4.15
N GLN A 152 -14.40 24.64 2.92
CA GLN A 152 -14.88 25.93 2.41
C GLN A 152 -16.17 25.80 1.58
N GLU A 153 -16.94 24.73 1.78
CA GLU A 153 -18.23 24.48 1.13
C GLU A 153 -18.15 24.35 -0.40
N GLY A 154 -16.99 23.97 -0.93
CA GLY A 154 -16.88 23.49 -2.31
C GLY A 154 -16.97 24.55 -3.40
N THR A 155 -16.61 25.81 -3.12
CA THR A 155 -16.54 26.87 -4.15
C THR A 155 -15.52 26.53 -5.24
N ASP A 156 -15.84 26.76 -6.52
CA ASP A 156 -14.97 26.47 -7.68
C ASP A 156 -13.56 27.05 -7.60
N SER A 157 -13.36 28.07 -6.76
CA SER A 157 -12.06 28.64 -6.44
C SER A 157 -11.92 28.86 -4.95
N PHE A 158 -10.73 28.62 -4.41
CA PHE A 158 -10.41 28.89 -3.02
C PHE A 158 -8.98 29.41 -2.87
N ARG A 159 -8.76 30.16 -1.79
CA ARG A 159 -7.44 30.70 -1.42
C ARG A 159 -6.90 29.94 -0.23
N VAL A 160 -5.63 29.54 -0.32
CA VAL A 160 -4.92 28.89 0.77
C VAL A 160 -3.55 29.51 1.00
N THR A 161 -3.14 29.66 2.26
CA THR A 161 -1.78 30.10 2.59
C THR A 161 -0.80 28.94 2.47
N LYS A 162 0.43 29.23 2.03
CA LYS A 162 1.52 28.23 1.99
C LYS A 162 1.80 27.66 3.38
N SER A 163 1.63 28.47 4.43
CA SER A 163 1.77 28.04 5.82
C SER A 163 0.70 27.02 6.22
N LYS A 164 -0.56 27.23 5.83
CA LYS A 164 -1.62 26.27 6.17
C LYS A 164 -1.40 24.92 5.48
N LEU A 165 -0.97 24.92 4.22
CA LEU A 165 -0.58 23.67 3.55
C LEU A 165 0.64 23.01 4.23
N SER A 166 1.60 23.80 4.69
CA SER A 166 2.77 23.32 5.42
C SER A 166 2.39 22.65 6.73
N GLU A 167 1.43 23.22 7.45
CA GLU A 167 0.86 22.66 8.68
C GLU A 167 0.15 21.32 8.40
N LEU A 168 -0.77 21.28 7.43
CA LEU A 168 -1.54 20.08 7.12
C LEU A 168 -0.67 18.92 6.59
N THR A 169 0.34 19.23 5.78
CA THR A 169 1.15 18.21 5.10
C THR A 169 2.46 17.91 5.83
N GLY A 170 2.98 18.82 6.64
CA GLY A 170 4.35 18.78 7.18
C GLY A 170 5.44 19.06 6.13
N LEU A 171 5.06 19.46 4.91
CA LEU A 171 6.00 19.76 3.83
C LEU A 171 6.40 21.23 3.89
N ASN A 172 7.68 21.53 3.62
CA ASN A 172 8.10 22.92 3.50
C ASN A 172 7.42 23.61 2.30
N THR A 173 7.35 24.94 2.35
CA THR A 173 6.64 25.75 1.35
C THR A 173 7.17 25.59 -0.07
N THR A 174 8.48 25.34 -0.25
CA THR A 174 9.08 25.08 -1.57
C THR A 174 8.62 23.74 -2.13
N THR A 175 8.58 22.69 -1.32
CA THR A 175 8.07 21.37 -1.72
C THR A 175 6.59 21.45 -2.07
N ILE A 176 5.78 22.18 -1.31
CA ILE A 176 4.35 22.39 -1.60
C ILE A 176 4.15 22.99 -2.99
N VAL A 177 4.89 24.06 -3.32
CA VAL A 177 4.79 24.69 -4.64
C VAL A 177 5.14 23.69 -5.74
N LYS A 178 6.23 22.93 -5.58
CA LYS A 178 6.61 21.89 -6.55
C LYS A 178 5.55 20.79 -6.70
N CYS A 179 4.92 20.38 -5.60
CA CYS A 179 3.83 19.41 -5.61
C CYS A 179 2.60 19.94 -6.36
N ILE A 180 2.22 21.20 -6.14
CA ILE A 180 1.08 21.83 -6.84
C ILE A 180 1.36 21.95 -8.34
N GLU A 181 2.54 22.44 -8.72
CA GLU A 181 2.96 22.49 -10.13
C GLU A 181 3.00 21.10 -10.77
N GLY A 182 3.47 20.10 -10.02
CA GLY A 182 3.55 18.72 -10.47
C GLY A 182 2.18 18.10 -10.67
N LEU A 183 1.26 18.25 -9.71
CA LEU A 183 -0.14 17.84 -9.84
C LEU A 183 -0.77 18.51 -11.08
N TYR A 184 -0.62 19.82 -11.25
CA TYR A 184 -1.15 20.54 -12.42
C TYR A 184 -0.63 19.97 -13.76
N LYS A 185 0.67 19.70 -13.86
CA LYS A 185 1.30 19.27 -15.12
C LYS A 185 1.09 17.79 -15.45
N LYS A 186 1.08 16.93 -14.43
CA LYS A 186 1.09 15.46 -14.60
C LYS A 186 -0.31 14.87 -14.65
N ILE A 187 -1.29 15.61 -14.16
CA ILE A 187 -2.68 15.17 -14.05
C ILE A 187 -3.50 15.91 -15.10
N LEU A 188 -3.73 15.23 -16.22
CA LEU A 188 -4.46 15.79 -17.34
C LEU A 188 -5.66 14.89 -17.68
N PHE A 189 -6.76 15.53 -18.06
CA PHE A 189 -7.99 14.92 -18.54
C PHE A 189 -8.22 15.25 -20.03
N ASN A 190 -9.11 14.50 -20.67
CA ASN A 190 -9.60 14.74 -22.05
C ASN A 190 -8.49 15.08 -23.04
N ASP A 191 -7.71 14.07 -23.45
CA ASP A 191 -6.63 14.22 -24.44
C ASP A 191 -5.62 15.34 -24.12
N ASN A 192 -5.29 15.49 -22.82
CA ASN A 192 -4.34 16.47 -22.29
C ASN A 192 -4.78 17.94 -22.34
N THR A 193 -6.07 18.22 -22.47
CA THR A 193 -6.58 19.59 -22.59
C THR A 193 -7.15 20.18 -21.30
N ALA A 194 -7.50 19.34 -20.32
CA ALA A 194 -8.05 19.78 -19.04
C ALA A 194 -7.14 19.37 -17.87
N HIS A 195 -7.06 20.22 -16.85
CA HIS A 195 -6.23 19.99 -15.66
C HIS A 195 -7.08 19.62 -14.44
N LEU A 196 -6.44 19.09 -13.40
CA LEU A 196 -7.07 18.86 -12.10
C LEU A 196 -7.61 20.13 -11.47
N PHE A 197 -6.88 21.22 -11.63
CA PHE A 197 -7.23 22.57 -11.19
C PHE A 197 -6.39 23.57 -11.98
N GLU A 198 -6.74 24.83 -11.92
CA GLU A 198 -5.87 25.96 -12.28
C GLU A 198 -5.32 26.59 -10.99
N PHE A 199 -4.17 27.26 -11.05
CA PHE A 199 -3.63 27.93 -9.87
C PHE A 199 -2.85 29.20 -10.23
N LYS A 200 -2.82 30.15 -9.29
CA LYS A 200 -1.95 31.33 -9.31
C LYS A 200 -1.11 31.36 -8.04
N LEU A 201 0.20 31.52 -8.21
CA LEU A 201 1.16 31.61 -7.10
C LEU A 201 1.33 33.07 -6.67
N GLY A 202 0.90 33.37 -5.45
CA GLY A 202 1.30 34.58 -4.74
C GLY A 202 2.54 34.35 -3.86
N TYR A 203 3.00 35.41 -3.18
CA TYR A 203 4.15 35.32 -2.29
C TYR A 203 3.87 34.42 -1.07
N HIS A 204 2.76 34.64 -0.36
CA HIS A 204 2.36 33.82 0.80
C HIS A 204 1.16 32.91 0.54
N VAL A 205 0.43 33.13 -0.55
CA VAL A 205 -0.84 32.48 -0.85
C VAL A 205 -0.79 31.76 -2.18
N ILE A 206 -1.69 30.80 -2.34
CA ILE A 206 -1.95 30.09 -3.58
C ILE A 206 -3.45 30.19 -3.83
N ASP A 207 -3.82 30.75 -4.97
CA ASP A 207 -5.21 30.79 -5.42
C ASP A 207 -5.43 29.57 -6.30
N ILE A 208 -6.33 28.69 -5.89
CA ILE A 208 -6.75 27.50 -6.64
C ILE A 208 -8.08 27.83 -7.31
N MET A 209 -8.20 27.52 -8.60
CA MET A 209 -9.38 27.85 -9.42
C MET A 209 -9.79 26.63 -10.22
N LYS A 210 -11.07 26.52 -10.58
CA LYS A 210 -11.62 25.39 -11.34
C LYS A 210 -11.20 24.04 -10.74
N PHE A 211 -11.28 23.92 -9.42
CA PHE A 211 -10.88 22.70 -8.74
C PHE A 211 -11.80 21.56 -9.14
N SER A 212 -11.24 20.55 -9.79
CA SER A 212 -11.97 19.38 -10.27
C SER A 212 -11.69 18.17 -9.40
N TYR A 213 -12.62 17.23 -9.45
CA TYR A 213 -12.55 15.99 -8.70
C TYR A 213 -11.79 14.97 -9.53
N TRP A 214 -10.75 14.39 -8.95
CA TRP A 214 -10.08 13.28 -9.62
C TRP A 214 -10.99 12.05 -9.62
N ALA A 215 -11.42 11.61 -10.80
CA ALA A 215 -11.98 10.29 -11.07
C ALA A 215 -13.23 9.83 -10.28
N SER A 216 -14.08 10.71 -9.74
CA SER A 216 -15.32 10.29 -9.05
C SER A 216 -16.25 9.43 -9.95
N PRO A 217 -16.58 8.17 -9.59
CA PRO A 217 -17.45 7.31 -10.40
C PRO A 217 -18.88 7.83 -10.49
N GLU A 218 -19.36 8.48 -9.43
CA GLU A 218 -20.73 9.01 -9.31
C GLU A 218 -20.96 10.22 -10.22
N ARG A 219 -19.89 10.83 -10.73
CA ARG A 219 -19.93 11.99 -11.63
C ARG A 219 -19.70 11.63 -13.10
N GLY A 220 -19.84 10.35 -13.46
CA GLY A 220 -20.24 9.91 -14.80
C GLY A 220 -19.14 9.69 -15.85
N ASN A 221 -17.86 9.93 -15.59
CA ASN A 221 -16.82 9.86 -16.65
C ASN A 221 -15.60 8.97 -16.38
N ASN A 222 -15.59 8.15 -15.33
CA ASN A 222 -14.36 7.42 -14.93
C ASN A 222 -14.54 5.95 -14.55
N LEU A 223 -15.68 5.32 -14.86
CA LEU A 223 -15.91 3.90 -14.55
C LEU A 223 -14.94 2.98 -15.31
N TRP A 224 -14.66 3.27 -16.58
CA TRP A 224 -13.64 2.54 -17.36
C TRP A 224 -12.24 2.69 -16.73
N LEU A 225 -11.91 3.90 -16.24
CA LEU A 225 -10.65 4.15 -15.55
C LEU A 225 -10.59 3.35 -14.24
N TYR A 226 -11.70 3.27 -13.50
CA TYR A 226 -11.84 2.43 -12.31
C TYR A 226 -11.55 0.96 -12.59
N GLU A 227 -12.21 0.37 -13.57
CA GLU A 227 -12.03 -1.04 -13.94
C GLU A 227 -10.61 -1.32 -14.45
N THR A 228 -10.08 -0.42 -15.30
CA THR A 228 -8.71 -0.52 -15.82
C THR A 228 -7.68 -0.46 -14.71
N MET A 229 -7.89 0.43 -13.73
CA MET A 229 -7.00 0.59 -12.59
C MET A 229 -7.08 -0.59 -11.63
N LYS A 230 -8.29 -1.09 -11.34
CA LYS A 230 -8.49 -2.29 -10.52
C LYS A 230 -7.77 -3.50 -11.10
N MET A 231 -7.96 -3.76 -12.41
CA MET A 231 -7.28 -4.85 -13.11
C MET A 231 -5.74 -4.69 -13.12
N ARG A 232 -5.24 -3.47 -13.34
CA ARG A 232 -3.78 -3.22 -13.30
C ARG A 232 -3.19 -3.35 -11.89
N ILE A 233 -3.90 -2.89 -10.87
CA ILE A 233 -3.50 -3.05 -9.47
C ILE A 233 -3.45 -4.53 -9.11
N GLU A 234 -4.45 -5.32 -9.51
CA GLU A 234 -4.46 -6.77 -9.32
C GLU A 234 -3.28 -7.43 -10.04
N LYS A 235 -3.03 -7.08 -11.30
CA LYS A 235 -1.90 -7.61 -12.08
C LYS A 235 -0.52 -7.25 -11.52
N GLU A 236 -0.32 -6.01 -11.09
CA GLU A 236 0.95 -5.58 -10.47
C GLU A 236 1.12 -6.17 -9.05
N LYS A 237 0.03 -6.33 -8.29
CA LYS A 237 0.06 -7.10 -7.04
C LYS A 237 0.53 -8.52 -7.32
N GLU A 238 -0.05 -9.22 -8.29
CA GLU A 238 0.37 -10.57 -8.69
C GLU A 238 1.84 -10.60 -9.11
N LYS A 239 2.27 -9.64 -9.94
CA LYS A 239 3.67 -9.55 -10.38
C LYS A 239 4.63 -9.36 -9.20
N LEU A 240 4.35 -8.44 -8.28
CA LEU A 240 5.17 -8.21 -7.09
C LEU A 240 5.15 -9.41 -6.14
N ILE A 241 4.02 -10.13 -6.03
CA ILE A 241 3.92 -11.38 -5.28
C ILE A 241 4.87 -12.40 -5.92
N ASN A 242 4.79 -12.56 -7.24
CA ASN A 242 5.59 -13.52 -7.99
C ASN A 242 7.10 -13.19 -7.96
N GLU A 243 7.48 -11.93 -8.08
CA GLU A 243 8.87 -11.49 -7.97
C GLU A 243 9.46 -11.76 -6.56
N LYS A 244 8.67 -11.52 -5.50
CA LYS A 244 9.12 -11.84 -4.14
C LYS A 244 9.16 -13.34 -3.86
N LYS A 245 8.20 -14.11 -4.39
CA LYS A 245 8.25 -15.59 -4.37
C LYS A 245 9.53 -16.09 -5.04
N ALA A 246 9.87 -15.57 -6.22
CA ALA A 246 11.09 -15.92 -6.95
C ALA A 246 12.37 -15.52 -6.18
N LYS A 247 12.38 -14.39 -5.48
CA LYS A 247 13.51 -13.96 -4.64
C LYS A 247 13.72 -14.86 -3.42
N ASN A 248 12.63 -15.29 -2.76
CA ASN A 248 12.70 -16.26 -1.67
C ASN A 248 13.20 -17.63 -2.17
N TYR A 249 12.77 -18.06 -3.36
CA TYR A 249 13.25 -19.28 -4.00
C TYR A 249 14.77 -19.27 -4.24
N LYS A 250 15.33 -18.19 -4.81
CA LYS A 250 16.78 -18.06 -4.98
C LYS A 250 17.55 -18.15 -3.66
N GLY A 251 16.99 -17.62 -2.57
CA GLY A 251 17.57 -17.74 -1.23
C GLY A 251 17.56 -19.18 -0.68
N LEU A 252 16.48 -19.92 -0.92
CA LEU A 252 16.35 -21.34 -0.56
C LEU A 252 17.33 -22.22 -1.34
N VAL A 253 17.43 -22.02 -2.66
CA VAL A 253 18.39 -22.71 -3.53
C VAL A 253 19.81 -22.43 -3.08
N ARG A 254 20.16 -21.18 -2.77
CA ARG A 254 21.49 -20.84 -2.23
C ARG A 254 21.79 -21.55 -0.90
N ARG A 255 20.84 -21.62 0.04
CA ARG A 255 21.02 -22.36 1.29
C ARG A 255 21.16 -23.86 1.08
N PHE A 256 20.47 -24.41 0.09
CA PHE A 256 20.68 -25.81 -0.33
C PHE A 256 22.12 -26.03 -0.79
N TYR A 257 22.66 -25.16 -1.65
CA TYR A 257 24.06 -25.20 -2.06
C TYR A 257 25.04 -25.09 -0.88
N GLU A 258 24.76 -24.19 0.07
CA GLU A 258 25.57 -24.02 1.28
C GLU A 258 25.52 -25.27 2.19
N MET A 259 24.36 -25.92 2.31
CA MET A 259 24.16 -27.14 3.12
C MET A 259 24.72 -28.40 2.47
N ALA A 260 24.63 -28.51 1.15
CA ALA A 260 25.10 -29.68 0.41
C ALA A 260 26.63 -29.77 0.36
N GLY A 261 27.31 -28.66 0.59
CA GLY A 261 28.76 -28.53 0.36
C GLY A 261 29.09 -28.65 -1.13
N LYS A 262 30.31 -28.24 -1.52
CA LYS A 262 30.82 -28.22 -2.92
C LYS A 262 30.85 -29.60 -3.64
N ARG A 263 30.20 -30.64 -3.11
CA ARG A 263 30.24 -32.03 -3.63
C ARG A 263 29.20 -32.33 -4.70
N ILE A 264 28.13 -31.55 -4.80
CA ILE A 264 27.14 -31.74 -5.88
C ILE A 264 27.59 -30.92 -7.08
N GLN A 265 27.76 -31.58 -8.24
CA GLN A 265 28.14 -30.90 -9.48
C GLN A 265 27.08 -29.86 -9.85
N THR A 266 27.52 -28.62 -10.09
CA THR A 266 26.67 -27.45 -10.40
C THR A 266 25.66 -27.74 -11.51
N ASN A 267 26.09 -28.49 -12.52
CA ASN A 267 25.29 -28.81 -13.71
C ASN A 267 24.07 -29.68 -13.39
N VAL A 268 24.15 -30.56 -12.38
CA VAL A 268 23.08 -31.50 -12.01
C VAL A 268 21.97 -30.78 -11.23
N ILE A 269 22.32 -29.80 -10.40
CA ILE A 269 21.34 -28.98 -9.69
C ILE A 269 20.72 -27.94 -10.63
N GLU A 270 21.47 -27.37 -11.56
CA GLU A 270 20.94 -26.47 -12.58
C GLU A 270 19.99 -27.19 -13.54
N GLU A 271 20.32 -28.39 -14.03
CA GLU A 271 19.39 -29.22 -14.82
C GLU A 271 18.16 -29.66 -14.02
N GLY A 272 18.33 -30.03 -12.75
CA GLY A 272 17.23 -30.36 -11.86
C GLY A 272 16.30 -29.16 -11.66
N ALA A 273 16.86 -27.98 -11.35
CA ALA A 273 16.10 -26.74 -11.17
C ALA A 273 15.45 -26.24 -12.47
N LEU A 274 16.09 -26.42 -13.63
CA LEU A 274 15.56 -26.06 -14.95
C LEU A 274 14.45 -27.01 -15.39
N LYS A 275 14.63 -28.34 -15.29
CA LYS A 275 13.57 -29.31 -15.56
C LYS A 275 12.39 -29.16 -14.58
N LEU A 276 12.66 -28.80 -13.33
CA LEU A 276 11.63 -28.49 -12.34
C LEU A 276 10.89 -27.18 -12.67
N ALA A 277 11.55 -26.18 -13.26
CA ALA A 277 10.90 -24.95 -13.73
C ALA A 277 10.07 -25.17 -15.01
N GLU A 278 10.44 -26.14 -15.85
CA GLU A 278 9.74 -26.50 -17.09
C GLU A 278 8.49 -27.37 -16.86
N ILE A 279 8.48 -28.25 -15.84
CA ILE A 279 7.42 -29.25 -15.68
C ILE A 279 6.08 -28.65 -15.21
N GLU A 280 6.05 -27.60 -14.40
CA GLU A 280 4.79 -26.93 -14.00
C GLU A 280 4.99 -25.45 -13.62
N GLY A 281 5.27 -24.60 -14.60
CA GLY A 281 5.14 -23.13 -14.52
C GLY A 281 5.18 -22.52 -13.11
N TYR A 282 6.36 -22.48 -12.49
CA TYR A 282 6.66 -21.89 -11.18
C TYR A 282 5.85 -22.43 -9.97
N PHE A 283 6.49 -23.28 -9.17
CA PHE A 283 5.99 -23.80 -7.89
C PHE A 283 5.35 -22.75 -6.97
N VAL A 284 4.19 -23.10 -6.44
CA VAL A 284 3.26 -22.21 -5.74
C VAL A 284 3.29 -22.42 -4.23
N ASN A 285 3.75 -23.57 -3.70
CA ASN A 285 3.88 -23.80 -2.25
C ASN A 285 4.96 -24.81 -1.81
N GLN A 286 5.22 -24.87 -0.49
CA GLN A 286 6.23 -25.72 0.16
C GLN A 286 6.08 -27.23 -0.13
N GLU A 287 4.84 -27.69 -0.30
CA GLU A 287 4.52 -29.10 -0.47
C GLU A 287 5.00 -29.60 -1.84
N GLU A 288 4.95 -28.74 -2.85
CA GLU A 288 5.41 -29.06 -4.21
C GLU A 288 6.94 -29.11 -4.29
N ILE A 289 7.64 -28.24 -3.54
CA ILE A 289 9.11 -28.28 -3.41
C ILE A 289 9.55 -29.59 -2.73
N ILE A 290 8.83 -30.01 -1.68
CA ILE A 290 9.10 -31.26 -0.98
C ILE A 290 8.86 -32.46 -1.90
N LYS A 291 7.72 -32.50 -2.61
CA LYS A 291 7.39 -33.57 -3.56
C LYS A 291 8.41 -33.67 -4.70
N ALA A 292 8.87 -32.53 -5.22
CA ALA A 292 9.92 -32.48 -6.25
C ALA A 292 11.26 -33.05 -5.75
N MET A 293 11.66 -32.72 -4.53
CA MET A 293 12.89 -33.24 -3.94
C MET A 293 12.78 -34.73 -3.57
N GLU A 294 11.63 -35.16 -3.07
CA GLU A 294 11.33 -36.57 -2.80
C GLU A 294 11.32 -37.38 -4.12
N TRP A 295 10.79 -36.82 -5.21
CA TRP A 295 10.85 -37.43 -6.54
C TRP A 295 12.30 -37.56 -7.03
N TYR A 296 13.12 -36.51 -6.91
CA TYR A 296 14.53 -36.54 -7.32
C TYR A 296 15.33 -37.59 -6.52
N LEU A 297 15.11 -37.64 -5.19
CA LEU A 297 15.69 -38.64 -4.29
C LEU A 297 15.37 -40.09 -4.68
N ASN A 298 14.17 -40.31 -5.21
CA ASN A 298 13.72 -41.63 -5.61
C ASN A 298 14.25 -42.04 -6.99
N ASN A 299 14.65 -41.08 -7.83
CA ASN A 299 15.00 -41.35 -9.22
C ASN A 299 16.50 -41.20 -9.56
N TYR A 300 17.28 -40.35 -8.85
CA TYR A 300 18.58 -39.94 -9.40
C TYR A 300 19.84 -40.04 -8.50
N CYS A 301 19.77 -40.34 -7.19
CA CYS A 301 21.01 -40.69 -6.46
C CYS A 301 20.82 -41.32 -5.07
N SER A 302 21.44 -42.48 -4.81
CA SER A 302 21.48 -43.13 -3.49
C SER A 302 22.53 -42.53 -2.53
N SER A 303 23.62 -41.97 -3.06
CA SER A 303 24.76 -41.43 -2.29
C SER A 303 24.47 -40.05 -1.66
N GLU A 304 23.53 -39.29 -2.22
CA GLU A 304 23.19 -37.93 -1.77
C GLU A 304 21.92 -37.87 -0.90
N LYS A 305 21.28 -39.03 -0.69
CA LYS A 305 19.97 -39.17 -0.04
C LYS A 305 19.92 -38.55 1.36
N ARG A 306 21.01 -38.67 2.12
CA ARG A 306 21.12 -38.12 3.48
C ARG A 306 21.13 -36.59 3.51
N THR A 307 21.76 -35.95 2.53
CA THR A 307 21.89 -34.49 2.45
C THR A 307 20.57 -33.86 2.03
N ILE A 308 19.91 -34.44 1.03
CA ILE A 308 18.61 -33.97 0.55
C ILE A 308 17.53 -34.22 1.62
N ASN A 309 17.54 -35.38 2.31
CA ASN A 309 16.63 -35.60 3.44
C ASN A 309 16.81 -34.56 4.56
N LYS A 310 18.05 -34.22 4.92
CA LYS A 310 18.33 -33.15 5.90
C LYS A 310 17.81 -31.80 5.44
N PHE A 311 17.88 -31.51 4.14
CA PHE A 311 17.32 -30.27 3.60
C PHE A 311 15.80 -30.28 3.57
N VAL A 312 15.17 -31.39 3.19
CA VAL A 312 13.71 -31.57 3.27
C VAL A 312 13.23 -31.41 4.71
N GLU A 313 13.91 -32.01 5.68
CA GLU A 313 13.64 -31.81 7.11
C GLU A 313 13.85 -30.35 7.53
N TYR A 314 14.91 -29.70 7.06
CA TYR A 314 15.16 -28.28 7.31
C TYR A 314 14.04 -27.39 6.76
N VAL A 315 13.60 -27.63 5.52
CA VAL A 315 12.47 -26.91 4.92
C VAL A 315 11.20 -27.15 5.73
N LYS A 316 10.87 -28.42 6.04
CA LYS A 316 9.73 -28.80 6.89
C LYS A 316 9.78 -28.17 8.30
N ALA A 317 10.98 -27.92 8.84
CA ALA A 317 11.16 -27.36 10.18
C ALA A 317 11.12 -25.83 10.24
N ASN A 318 11.39 -25.14 9.14
CA ASN A 318 11.57 -23.68 9.10
C ASN A 318 10.48 -22.94 8.32
N TYR A 319 9.56 -23.65 7.67
CA TYR A 319 8.56 -23.11 6.76
C TYR A 319 7.22 -23.84 6.95
#